data_AF-A0A536NSA3-F1
#
_entry.id   AF-A0A536NSA3-F1
#
_cell.length_a   1.000
_cell.length_b   1.000
_cell.length_c   1.000
_cell.angle_alpha   90.00
_cell.angle_beta   90.00
_cell.angle_gamma   90.00
#
_symmetry.space_group_name_H-M   'P 1'
#
loop_
_entity.id
_entity.type
_entity.pdbx_description
1 polymer ?
#
loop_
_entity_poly.entity_id
_entity_poly.type
_entity_poly.pdbx_seq_one_letter_code
_entity_poly.pdbx_strand_id
1 'polypeptide(L)'
;MLQARTDLTSRIDAVDPEVGAAIRDEFERQQYTLELIPSENIASPAVLQALGSLLNNKYAEGYPGKRYYGGCENVDRIETLAIERAKALFKAEHANV
;
A
#
# COMPACT_ATOMS: atom_id res chain seq x y z
N MET A 1 -15.96 16.39 0.71
CA MET A 1 -15.18 15.91 -0.45
C MET A 1 -13.87 16.68 -0.67
N LEU A 2 -13.81 18.02 -0.62
CA LEU A 2 -12.53 18.75 -0.78
C LEU A 2 -11.48 18.42 0.29
N GLN A 3 -11.86 18.33 1.57
CA GLN A 3 -10.94 18.03 2.67
C GLN A 3 -10.20 16.68 2.53
N ALA A 4 -10.84 15.66 1.95
CA ALA A 4 -10.22 14.37 1.73
C ALA A 4 -9.13 14.41 0.63
N ARG A 5 -9.24 15.36 -0.33
CA ARG A 5 -8.26 15.53 -1.42
C ARG A 5 -6.98 16.18 -0.91
N THR A 6 -7.11 17.19 -0.04
CA THR A 6 -5.98 17.93 0.53
C THR A 6 -5.19 17.08 1.52
N ASP A 7 -5.84 16.20 2.29
CA ASP A 7 -5.15 15.36 3.27
C ASP A 7 -4.16 14.39 2.61
N LEU A 8 -4.56 13.76 1.50
CA LEU A 8 -3.74 12.80 0.74
C LEU A 8 -2.46 13.38 0.14
N THR A 9 -2.48 14.67 -0.24
CA THR A 9 -1.39 15.31 -0.99
C THR A 9 -0.70 16.44 -0.24
N SER A 10 -1.19 16.85 0.95
CA SER A 10 -0.70 18.01 1.71
C SER A 10 0.83 18.08 1.87
N ARG A 11 1.46 16.96 2.21
CA ARG A 11 2.92 16.89 2.36
C ARG A 11 3.65 16.96 1.03
N ILE A 12 3.05 16.40 -0.02
CA ILE A 12 3.59 16.43 -1.37
C ILE A 12 3.48 17.86 -1.89
N ASP A 13 2.33 18.53 -1.75
CA ASP A 13 2.15 19.92 -2.19
C ASP A 13 3.18 20.90 -1.61
N ALA A 14 3.58 20.69 -0.36
CA ALA A 14 4.58 21.52 0.30
C ALA A 14 6.00 21.33 -0.26
N VAL A 15 6.30 20.19 -0.88
CA VAL A 15 7.63 19.80 -1.38
C VAL A 15 7.70 19.87 -2.91
N ASP A 16 6.65 19.40 -3.57
CA ASP A 16 6.49 19.24 -5.02
C ASP A 16 5.01 19.49 -5.40
N PRO A 17 4.61 20.76 -5.59
CA PRO A 17 3.22 21.12 -5.90
C PRO A 17 2.77 20.64 -7.29
N GLU A 18 3.69 20.41 -8.23
CA GLU A 18 3.37 19.90 -9.56
C GLU A 18 2.95 18.43 -9.50
N VAL A 19 3.69 17.60 -8.76
CA VAL A 19 3.29 16.21 -8.50
C VAL A 19 2.00 16.14 -7.68
N GLY A 20 1.85 17.01 -6.67
CA GLY A 20 0.62 17.09 -5.88
C GLY A 20 -0.62 17.41 -6.73
N ALA A 21 -0.48 18.33 -7.71
CA ALA A 21 -1.54 18.64 -8.66
C ALA A 21 -1.90 17.44 -9.54
N ALA A 22 -0.91 16.76 -10.13
CA ALA A 22 -1.14 15.59 -10.98
C ALA A 22 -1.86 14.44 -10.24
N ILE A 23 -1.53 14.21 -8.95
CA ILE A 23 -2.21 13.18 -8.13
C ILE A 23 -3.68 13.54 -7.90
N ARG A 24 -4.00 14.83 -7.67
CA ARG A 24 -5.39 15.26 -7.52
C ARG A 24 -6.18 15.14 -8.82
N ASP A 25 -5.58 15.49 -9.94
CA ASP A 25 -6.21 15.35 -11.25
C ASP A 25 -6.51 13.87 -11.56
N GLU A 26 -5.58 12.95 -11.24
CA GLU A 26 -5.81 11.51 -11.38
C GLU A 26 -6.90 10.99 -10.43
N PHE A 27 -6.96 11.50 -9.19
CA PHE A 27 -8.07 11.18 -8.29
C PHE A 27 -9.42 11.59 -8.90
N GLU A 28 -9.52 12.81 -9.46
CA GLU A 28 -10.75 13.26 -10.13
C GLU A 28 -11.07 12.40 -11.35
N ARG A 29 -10.06 12.06 -12.18
CA ARG A 29 -10.23 11.14 -13.31
C ARG A 29 -10.85 9.81 -12.84
N GLN A 30 -10.29 9.17 -11.82
CA GLN A 30 -10.81 7.89 -11.30
C GLN A 30 -12.21 8.00 -10.71
N GLN A 31 -12.58 9.14 -10.12
CA GLN A 31 -13.93 9.34 -9.56
C GLN A 31 -15.00 9.56 -10.63
N TYR A 32 -14.65 10.19 -11.75
CA TYR A 32 -15.61 10.63 -12.77
C TYR A 32 -15.51 9.90 -14.10
N THR A 33 -14.61 8.92 -14.22
CA THR A 33 -14.46 8.07 -15.40
C THR A 33 -15.03 6.68 -15.14
N LEU A 34 -15.79 6.17 -16.10
CA LEU A 34 -16.15 4.75 -16.10
C LEU A 34 -14.93 3.95 -16.56
N GLU A 35 -14.25 3.31 -15.60
CA GLU A 35 -13.09 2.46 -15.87
C GLU A 35 -13.54 1.05 -16.25
N LEU A 36 -13.13 0.58 -17.44
CA LEU A 36 -13.55 -0.71 -18.01
C LEU A 36 -12.38 -1.66 -18.25
N ILE A 37 -11.18 -1.29 -17.83
CA ILE A 37 -10.01 -2.16 -17.91
C ILE A 37 -10.17 -3.28 -16.87
N PRO A 38 -10.29 -4.55 -17.29
CA PRO A 38 -10.69 -5.65 -16.39
C PRO A 38 -9.65 -6.01 -15.34
N SER A 39 -8.40 -5.59 -15.52
CA SER A 39 -7.30 -5.83 -14.59
C SER A 39 -7.06 -4.65 -13.62
N GLU A 40 -7.70 -3.50 -13.84
CA GLU A 40 -7.58 -2.36 -12.94
C GLU A 40 -8.61 -2.45 -11.80
N ASN A 41 -8.27 -1.84 -10.66
CA ASN A 41 -9.13 -1.81 -9.49
C ASN A 41 -8.80 -0.61 -8.61
N ILE A 42 -9.72 -0.21 -7.74
CA ILE A 42 -9.54 0.90 -6.81
C ILE A 42 -9.26 0.33 -5.41
N ALA A 43 -8.02 0.48 -4.96
CA ALA A 43 -7.62 0.06 -3.62
C ALA A 43 -8.30 0.90 -2.52
N SER A 44 -8.53 0.30 -1.36
CA SER A 44 -9.09 1.03 -0.22
C SER A 44 -8.06 2.02 0.37
N PRO A 45 -8.50 3.11 1.03
CA PRO A 45 -7.59 4.05 1.68
C PRO A 45 -6.64 3.38 2.68
N ALA A 46 -7.09 2.34 3.39
CA ALA A 46 -6.26 1.59 4.34
C ALA A 46 -5.12 0.83 3.66
N VAL A 47 -5.34 0.26 2.46
CA VAL A 47 -4.30 -0.41 1.67
C VAL A 47 -3.26 0.61 1.20
N LEU A 48 -3.70 1.77 0.69
CA LEU A 48 -2.80 2.83 0.25
C LEU A 48 -1.96 3.41 1.40
N GLN A 49 -2.54 3.58 2.59
CA GLN A 49 -1.82 4.02 3.78
C GLN A 49 -0.72 3.02 4.20
N ALA A 50 -0.98 1.72 4.12
CA ALA A 50 0.02 0.70 4.41
C ALA A 50 1.15 0.70 3.36
N LEU A 51 0.81 0.85 2.07
CA LEU A 51 1.76 0.90 0.96
C LEU A 51 2.71 2.09 1.07
N GLY A 52 2.20 3.28 1.40
CA GLY A 52 2.99 4.51 1.57
C GLY A 52 3.64 4.66 2.96
N SER A 53 3.70 3.60 3.76
CA SER A 53 4.21 3.67 5.14
C SER A 53 5.74 3.53 5.23
N LEU A 54 6.27 3.70 6.44
CA LEU A 54 7.70 3.51 6.75
C LEU A 54 8.23 2.11 6.46
N LEU A 55 7.37 1.13 6.18
CA LEU A 55 7.78 -0.24 5.87
C LEU A 55 8.70 -0.29 4.65
N ASN A 56 8.56 0.66 3.72
CA ASN A 56 9.43 0.78 2.55
C ASN A 56 10.91 1.08 2.90
N ASN A 57 11.20 1.48 4.14
CA ASN A 57 12.56 1.76 4.60
C ASN A 57 13.29 0.49 5.09
N LYS A 58 12.59 -0.65 5.26
CA LYS A 58 13.17 -1.85 5.87
C LYS A 58 13.57 -2.87 4.82
N TYR A 59 14.85 -3.20 4.78
CA TYR A 59 15.36 -4.37 4.09
C TYR A 59 15.17 -5.62 4.97
N ALA A 60 14.45 -6.63 4.48
CA ALA A 60 14.04 -7.81 5.26
C ALA A 60 14.21 -9.13 4.48
N GLU A 61 15.37 -9.32 3.85
CA GLU A 61 15.67 -10.55 3.11
C GLU A 61 15.61 -11.80 4.00
N GLY A 62 15.09 -12.89 3.43
CA GLY A 62 14.80 -14.15 4.13
C GLY A 62 13.32 -14.29 4.48
N TYR A 63 13.00 -15.20 5.39
CA TYR A 63 11.62 -15.45 5.85
C TYR A 63 11.45 -15.00 7.30
N PRO A 64 10.20 -14.85 7.82
CA PRO A 64 9.96 -14.52 9.22
C PRO A 64 10.71 -15.48 10.16
N GLY A 65 11.45 -14.94 11.12
CA GLY A 65 12.32 -15.69 12.03
C GLY A 65 13.60 -16.27 11.40
N LYS A 66 13.82 -16.07 10.11
CA LYS A 66 15.00 -16.53 9.34
C LYS A 66 15.50 -15.42 8.40
N ARG A 67 15.73 -14.23 8.96
CA ARG A 67 16.22 -13.06 8.22
C ARG A 67 17.74 -13.02 8.17
N TYR A 68 18.27 -12.47 7.08
CA TYR A 68 19.71 -12.18 6.97
C TYR A 68 20.13 -10.92 7.74
N TYR A 69 19.18 -10.03 8.04
CA TYR A 69 19.41 -8.74 8.70
C TYR A 69 18.58 -8.59 9.97
N GLY A 70 19.09 -7.83 10.94
CA GLY A 70 18.40 -7.53 12.20
C GLY A 70 17.29 -6.48 12.09
N GLY A 71 16.53 -6.31 13.17
CA GLY A 71 15.47 -5.29 13.31
C GLY A 71 14.20 -5.57 12.50
N CYS A 72 13.89 -6.84 12.25
CA CYS A 72 12.78 -7.26 11.40
C CYS A 72 11.53 -7.69 12.19
N GLU A 73 11.50 -7.53 13.50
CA GLU A 73 10.47 -8.09 14.40
C GLU A 73 9.05 -7.68 13.99
N ASN A 74 8.87 -6.39 13.63
CA ASN A 74 7.58 -5.87 13.19
C ASN A 74 7.22 -6.29 11.76
N VAL A 75 8.21 -6.38 10.86
CA VAL A 75 7.98 -6.83 9.47
C VAL A 75 7.64 -8.32 9.45
N ASP A 76 8.31 -9.14 10.26
CA ASP A 76 8.01 -10.55 10.45
C ASP A 76 6.58 -10.77 10.94
N ARG A 77 6.13 -9.95 11.90
CA ARG A 77 4.74 -9.98 12.38
C ARG A 77 3.75 -9.65 11.25
N ILE A 78 4.05 -8.63 10.44
CA ILE A 78 3.18 -8.22 9.32
C ILE A 78 3.14 -9.28 8.22
N GLU A 79 4.30 -9.80 7.81
CA GLU A 79 4.39 -10.84 6.78
C GLU A 79 3.70 -12.13 7.25
N THR A 80 3.88 -12.52 8.51
CA THR A 80 3.16 -13.66 9.10
C THR A 80 1.64 -13.47 9.03
N LEU A 81 1.14 -12.27 9.38
CA LEU A 81 -0.29 -11.96 9.26
C LEU A 81 -0.76 -12.03 7.79
N ALA A 82 0.07 -11.59 6.84
CA ALA A 82 -0.26 -11.66 5.42
C ALA A 82 -0.32 -13.10 4.92
N ILE A 83 0.67 -13.94 5.28
CA ILE A 83 0.69 -15.38 4.95
C ILE A 83 -0.56 -16.08 5.49
N GLU A 84 -0.88 -15.90 6.77
CA GLU A 84 -2.04 -16.55 7.38
C GLU A 84 -3.37 -16.09 6.76
N ARG A 85 -3.50 -14.80 6.44
CA ARG A 85 -4.68 -14.27 5.74
C ARG A 85 -4.79 -14.80 4.32
N ALA A 86 -3.68 -14.90 3.59
CA ALA A 86 -3.67 -15.47 2.24
C ALA A 86 -4.05 -16.95 2.25
N LYS A 87 -3.46 -17.75 3.15
CA LYS A 87 -3.83 -19.15 3.36
C LYS A 87 -5.32 -19.29 3.67
N ALA A 88 -5.86 -18.48 4.58
CA ALA A 88 -7.28 -18.51 4.94
C ALA A 88 -8.19 -18.12 3.75
N LEU A 89 -7.82 -17.08 3.01
CA LEU A 89 -8.59 -16.58 1.87
C LEU A 89 -8.68 -17.60 0.74
N PHE A 90 -7.55 -18.21 0.39
CA PHE A 90 -7.46 -19.16 -0.73
C PHE A 90 -7.64 -20.62 -0.31
N LYS A 91 -7.83 -20.89 0.99
CA LYS A 91 -7.89 -22.24 1.57
C LYS A 91 -6.66 -23.08 1.21
N ALA A 92 -5.49 -22.45 1.24
CA ALA A 92 -4.22 -23.04 0.87
C ALA A 92 -3.44 -23.49 2.12
N GLU A 93 -2.64 -24.56 1.97
CA GLU A 93 -1.73 -25.03 3.02
C GLU A 93 -0.52 -24.08 3.20
N HIS A 94 -0.07 -23.50 2.09
CA HIS A 94 1.07 -22.58 2.03
C HIS A 94 0.73 -21.32 1.23
N ALA A 95 1.29 -20.19 1.64
CA ALA A 95 1.27 -18.95 0.88
C ALA A 95 2.64 -18.28 0.97
N ASN A 96 3.10 -17.74 -0.17
CA ASN A 96 4.28 -16.88 -0.25
C ASN A 96 3.79 -15.50 -0.69
N VAL A 97 4.13 -14.46 0.07
CA VAL A 97 3.64 -13.09 -0.11
C VAL A 97 4.79 -12.10 -0.07
#